data_AF-A0A7S1Q9I7-F1
#
_entry.id   AF-A0A7S1Q9I7-F1
#
_cell.length_a   1.000
_cell.length_b   1.000
_cell.length_c   1.000
_cell.angle_alpha   90.00
_cell.angle_beta   90.00
_cell.angle_gamma   90.00
#
_symmetry.space_group_name_H-M   'P 1'
#
loop_
_entity.id
_entity.type
_entity.pdbx_description
1 polymer ?
#
loop_
_entity_poly.entity_id
_entity_poly.type
_entity_poly.pdbx_seq_one_letter_code
_entity_poly.pdbx_strand_id
1 'polypeptide(L)'
;GLHPRQPACTCPHSPVDCVIMQVARLLMATLALAAASPSSAVTWVKGSGGASCETVCQARSGCNEEAWPKTLEEFEKIAKEAGHTCVGTQDGGARYDPSTDGRYCGWSGPDDSSDSRCAATSDSGTYRFCPCNSDKEL
;
A
#
# COMPACT_ATOMS: atom_id res chain seq x y z
N GLY A 1 11.77 76.89 -21.26
CA GLY A 1 11.91 75.45 -20.95
C GLY A 1 12.63 74.79 -22.10
N LEU A 2 13.75 74.12 -21.80
CA LEU A 2 14.64 73.47 -22.75
C LEU A 2 13.95 72.29 -23.49
N HIS A 3 14.32 72.13 -24.77
CA HIS A 3 14.15 70.94 -25.64
C HIS A 3 14.80 69.67 -25.00
N PRO A 4 14.50 68.40 -25.39
CA PRO A 4 14.44 67.97 -26.80
C PRO A 4 13.57 66.76 -27.21
N ARG A 5 13.49 66.66 -28.55
CA ARG A 5 13.24 65.54 -29.45
C ARG A 5 13.33 64.11 -28.88
N GLN A 6 12.35 63.29 -29.25
CA GLN A 6 12.48 61.83 -29.27
C GLN A 6 13.57 61.40 -30.27
N PRO A 7 14.48 60.49 -29.90
CA PRO A 7 15.21 59.70 -30.87
C PRO A 7 14.39 58.45 -31.24
N ALA A 8 14.17 58.27 -32.53
CA ALA A 8 13.87 56.97 -33.09
C ALA A 8 15.10 56.07 -32.89
N CYS A 9 14.90 54.90 -32.28
CA CYS A 9 15.84 53.79 -32.38
C CYS A 9 15.13 52.62 -33.07
N THR A 10 15.69 52.35 -34.24
CA THR A 10 15.52 51.27 -35.20
C THR A 10 15.49 49.86 -34.61
N CYS A 11 14.71 48.98 -35.25
CA CYS A 11 14.74 47.51 -35.18
C CYS A 11 16.16 46.97 -35.46
N PRO A 12 16.55 45.72 -35.08
CA PRO A 12 16.11 44.53 -35.85
C PRO A 12 16.02 43.22 -35.02
N HIS A 13 15.69 42.13 -35.74
CA HIS A 13 15.73 40.70 -35.34
C HIS A 13 14.49 40.22 -34.57
N SER A 14 13.79 39.14 -34.89
CA SER A 14 13.65 38.22 -36.03
C SER A 14 12.41 37.38 -35.63
N PRO A 15 11.51 36.94 -36.53
CA PRO A 15 10.26 36.27 -36.13
C PRO A 15 10.44 34.90 -35.45
N VAL A 16 11.67 34.42 -35.29
CA VAL A 16 11.99 33.11 -34.70
C VAL A 16 12.03 33.11 -33.17
N ASP A 17 12.29 34.25 -32.52
CA ASP A 17 12.44 34.29 -31.05
C ASP A 17 11.12 34.15 -30.29
N CYS A 18 9.99 34.47 -30.94
CA CYS A 18 8.66 34.32 -30.33
C CYS A 18 8.17 32.86 -30.32
N VAL A 19 8.61 32.05 -31.30
CA VAL A 19 8.16 30.65 -31.43
C VAL A 19 8.85 29.76 -30.38
N ILE A 20 10.12 30.03 -30.06
CA ILE A 20 10.91 29.17 -29.15
C ILE A 20 10.35 29.16 -27.71
N MET A 21 9.75 30.27 -27.25
CA MET A 21 9.13 30.33 -25.91
C MET A 21 7.77 29.62 -25.80
N GLN A 22 7.13 29.22 -26.91
CA GLN A 22 5.89 28.44 -26.87
C GLN A 22 6.12 26.92 -26.94
N VAL A 23 7.18 26.46 -27.61
CA VAL A 23 7.48 25.02 -27.70
C VAL A 23 8.06 24.46 -26.40
N ALA A 24 8.82 25.27 -25.65
CA ALA A 24 9.42 24.86 -24.38
C ALA A 24 8.40 24.59 -23.26
N ARG A 25 7.19 25.17 -23.34
CA ARG A 25 6.11 24.91 -22.37
C ARG A 25 5.25 23.69 -22.72
N LEU A 26 5.23 23.27 -23.99
CA LEU A 26 4.47 22.10 -24.42
C LEU A 26 5.27 20.79 -24.32
N LEU A 27 6.60 20.85 -24.25
CA LEU A 27 7.45 19.66 -24.04
C LEU A 27 7.68 19.29 -22.56
N MET A 28 7.35 20.17 -21.61
CA MET A 28 7.49 19.93 -20.17
C MET A 28 6.18 19.53 -19.48
N ALA A 29 5.12 19.21 -20.23
CA ALA A 29 3.80 18.90 -19.67
C ALA A 29 3.33 17.45 -19.91
N THR A 30 4.10 16.61 -20.62
CA THR A 30 3.65 15.25 -21.02
C THR A 30 4.46 14.10 -20.45
N LEU A 31 5.55 14.35 -19.69
CA LEU A 31 6.36 13.29 -19.06
C LEU A 31 6.15 13.19 -17.53
N ALA A 32 4.94 13.46 -17.06
CA ALA A 32 4.53 13.13 -15.70
C ALA A 32 3.41 12.09 -15.71
N LEU A 33 3.55 11.03 -16.53
CA LEU A 33 2.92 9.76 -16.17
C LEU A 33 3.69 9.24 -14.97
N ALA A 34 3.22 9.63 -13.79
CA ALA A 34 3.61 9.03 -12.54
C ALA A 34 3.62 7.50 -12.74
N ALA A 35 4.76 6.87 -12.54
CA ALA A 35 4.85 5.46 -12.25
C ALA A 35 4.13 5.23 -10.92
N ALA A 36 2.79 5.25 -10.94
CA ALA A 36 1.99 4.65 -9.90
C ALA A 36 2.20 3.14 -10.06
N SER A 37 3.30 2.64 -9.51
CA SER A 37 3.42 1.22 -9.25
C SER A 37 2.18 0.83 -8.46
N PRO A 38 1.36 -0.13 -8.91
CA PRO A 38 0.33 -0.68 -8.06
C PRO A 38 1.08 -1.32 -6.89
N SER A 39 1.20 -0.59 -5.79
CA SER A 39 1.57 -1.18 -4.51
C SER A 39 0.40 -2.10 -4.21
N SER A 40 0.55 -3.40 -4.52
CA SER A 40 -0.46 -4.42 -4.28
C SER A 40 -1.00 -4.21 -2.87
N ALA A 41 -2.20 -3.64 -2.77
CA ALA A 41 -2.72 -3.16 -1.50
C ALA A 41 -3.21 -4.37 -0.72
N VAL A 42 -2.44 -4.78 0.29
CA VAL A 42 -2.81 -5.89 1.16
C VAL A 42 -4.07 -5.50 1.92
N THR A 43 -5.10 -6.33 1.79
CA THR A 43 -6.34 -6.21 2.57
C THR A 43 -6.33 -7.24 3.68
N TRP A 44 -6.44 -6.78 4.91
CA TRP A 44 -6.46 -7.65 6.07
C TRP A 44 -7.87 -8.12 6.39
N VAL A 45 -8.02 -9.44 6.49
CA VAL A 45 -9.32 -10.07 6.73
C VAL A 45 -9.22 -10.96 7.96
N LYS A 46 -10.17 -10.81 8.88
CA LYS A 46 -10.34 -11.76 9.97
C LYS A 46 -11.11 -12.99 9.44
N GLY A 47 -10.46 -14.15 9.46
CA GLY A 47 -11.03 -15.41 9.01
C GLY A 47 -12.05 -16.01 9.99
N SER A 48 -12.77 -17.03 9.52
CA SER A 48 -13.59 -17.90 10.39
C SER A 48 -12.70 -18.81 11.25
N GLY A 49 -13.28 -19.34 12.33
CA GLY A 49 -12.56 -20.21 13.27
C GLY A 49 -11.92 -21.42 12.58
N GLY A 50 -10.62 -21.62 12.79
CA GLY A 50 -9.83 -22.72 12.25
C GLY A 50 -9.41 -22.59 10.77
N ALA A 51 -9.86 -21.58 10.05
CA ALA A 51 -9.55 -21.41 8.63
C ALA A 51 -8.09 -20.98 8.40
N SER A 52 -7.47 -21.51 7.33
CA SER A 52 -6.18 -21.03 6.83
C SER A 52 -6.34 -19.72 6.05
N CYS A 53 -5.26 -18.94 5.94
CA CYS A 53 -5.31 -17.71 5.16
C CYS A 53 -5.40 -17.95 3.65
N GLU A 54 -4.94 -19.10 3.15
CA GLU A 54 -5.27 -19.53 1.78
C GLU A 54 -6.77 -19.62 1.56
N THR A 55 -7.51 -20.17 2.52
CA THR A 55 -8.97 -20.30 2.46
C THR A 55 -9.65 -18.93 2.56
N VAL A 56 -9.20 -18.09 3.51
CA VAL A 56 -9.77 -16.74 3.73
C VAL A 56 -9.59 -15.84 2.50
N CYS A 57 -8.44 -15.94 1.83
CA CYS A 57 -8.08 -15.07 0.71
C CYS A 57 -8.43 -15.63 -0.67
N GLN A 58 -9.23 -16.70 -0.77
CA GLN A 58 -9.59 -17.31 -2.07
C GLN A 58 -10.23 -16.32 -3.04
N ALA A 59 -11.05 -15.40 -2.54
CA ALA A 59 -11.70 -14.37 -3.35
C ALA A 59 -10.78 -13.18 -3.71
N ARG A 60 -9.57 -13.12 -3.13
CA ARG A 60 -8.71 -11.93 -3.09
C ARG A 60 -7.32 -12.19 -3.66
N SER A 61 -7.23 -12.92 -4.77
CA SER A 61 -5.95 -13.26 -5.43
C SER A 61 -4.92 -13.92 -4.50
N GLY A 62 -5.38 -14.64 -3.47
CA GLY A 62 -4.53 -15.38 -2.54
C GLY A 62 -3.97 -14.57 -1.37
N CYS A 63 -3.25 -15.28 -0.50
CA CYS A 63 -2.60 -14.73 0.68
C CYS A 63 -1.20 -14.20 0.35
N ASN A 64 -0.78 -13.13 1.01
CA ASN A 64 0.49 -12.45 0.80
C ASN A 64 1.47 -12.77 1.96
N GLU A 65 2.47 -13.61 1.68
CA GLU A 65 3.47 -14.04 2.68
C GLU A 65 4.46 -12.95 3.10
N GLU A 66 4.61 -11.89 2.31
CA GLU A 66 5.58 -10.82 2.60
C GLU A 66 5.00 -9.73 3.49
N ALA A 67 3.70 -9.80 3.75
CA ALA A 67 2.93 -8.74 4.41
C ALA A 67 2.80 -8.93 5.92
N TRP A 68 3.32 -10.00 6.52
CA TRP A 68 3.15 -10.24 7.96
C TRP A 68 3.67 -9.06 8.79
N PRO A 69 2.94 -8.68 9.88
CA PRO A 69 3.35 -7.57 10.72
C PRO A 69 4.70 -7.87 11.38
N LYS A 70 5.57 -6.87 11.39
CA LYS A 70 6.91 -6.96 12.00
C LYS A 70 6.95 -6.35 13.39
N THR A 71 5.91 -5.61 13.75
CA THR A 71 5.79 -4.95 15.04
C THR A 71 4.39 -5.10 15.61
N LEU A 72 4.29 -5.03 16.95
CA LEU A 72 3.02 -5.03 17.66
C LEU A 72 2.11 -3.88 17.20
N GLU A 73 2.66 -2.68 17.01
CA GLU A 73 1.89 -1.50 16.57
C GLU A 73 1.28 -1.69 15.17
N GLU A 74 2.03 -2.30 14.26
CA GLU A 74 1.55 -2.64 12.92
C GLU A 74 0.41 -3.65 13.00
N PHE A 75 0.56 -4.70 13.83
CA PHE A 75 -0.51 -5.67 14.06
C PHE A 75 -1.78 -5.02 14.64
N GLU A 76 -1.67 -4.15 15.63
CA GLU A 76 -2.85 -3.53 16.25
C GLU A 76 -3.64 -2.67 15.25
N LYS A 77 -2.93 -1.98 14.36
CA LYS A 77 -3.55 -1.24 13.25
C LYS A 77 -4.30 -2.19 12.31
N ILE A 78 -3.65 -3.28 11.91
CA ILE A 78 -4.21 -4.31 11.02
C ILE A 78 -5.45 -4.99 11.63
N ALA A 79 -5.38 -5.38 12.91
CA ALA A 79 -6.51 -6.02 13.60
C ALA A 79 -7.72 -5.09 13.60
N LYS A 80 -7.50 -3.80 13.84
CA LYS A 80 -8.53 -2.77 13.79
C LYS A 80 -9.09 -2.57 12.38
N GLU A 81 -8.24 -2.55 11.35
CA GLU A 81 -8.67 -2.50 9.93
C GLU A 81 -9.52 -3.72 9.56
N ALA A 82 -9.19 -4.89 10.10
CA ALA A 82 -9.97 -6.12 9.98
C ALA A 82 -11.24 -6.14 10.89
N GLY A 83 -11.57 -5.02 11.54
CA GLY A 83 -12.78 -4.88 12.35
C GLY A 83 -12.72 -5.54 13.73
N HIS A 84 -11.52 -5.73 14.30
CA HIS A 84 -11.33 -6.35 15.60
C HIS A 84 -10.46 -5.51 16.54
N THR A 85 -10.85 -5.44 17.81
CA THR A 85 -10.04 -4.81 18.86
C THR A 85 -9.77 -5.87 19.93
N CYS A 86 -8.49 -6.13 20.18
CA CYS A 86 -8.05 -7.07 21.21
C CYS A 86 -8.21 -6.45 22.60
N VAL A 87 -8.68 -7.24 23.58
CA VAL A 87 -8.66 -6.86 25.00
C VAL A 87 -7.22 -6.78 25.52
N GLY A 88 -6.37 -7.68 25.02
CA GLY A 88 -4.94 -7.67 25.24
C GLY A 88 -4.24 -8.41 24.10
N THR A 89 -3.02 -7.98 23.81
CA THR A 89 -2.17 -8.57 22.77
C THR A 89 -0.89 -9.07 23.41
N GLN A 90 -0.44 -10.25 23.01
CA GLN A 90 0.78 -10.87 23.49
C GLN A 90 1.61 -11.37 22.30
N ASP A 91 2.92 -11.49 22.51
CA ASP A 91 3.75 -12.25 21.58
C ASP A 91 3.15 -13.64 21.38
N GLY A 92 3.00 -13.98 20.10
CA GLY A 92 2.57 -15.28 19.68
C GLY A 92 3.78 -16.19 19.54
N GLY A 93 3.76 -16.99 18.48
CA GLY A 93 4.82 -17.91 18.11
C GLY A 93 4.27 -19.14 17.40
N ALA A 94 2.94 -19.26 17.34
CA ALA A 94 2.31 -20.26 16.52
C ALA A 94 2.40 -19.87 15.04
N ARG A 95 2.49 -20.87 14.17
CA ARG A 95 2.54 -20.66 12.72
C ARG A 95 1.30 -19.96 12.15
N TYR A 96 0.17 -20.11 12.84
CA TYR A 96 -1.09 -19.49 12.45
C TYR A 96 -1.27 -18.05 12.95
N ASP A 97 -0.36 -17.56 13.81
CA ASP A 97 -0.39 -16.15 14.22
C ASP A 97 -0.06 -15.24 13.03
N PRO A 98 -0.60 -14.01 12.95
CA PRO A 98 -1.47 -13.36 13.93
C PRO A 98 -2.88 -13.96 14.02
N SER A 99 -3.39 -14.11 15.24
CA SER A 99 -4.69 -14.72 15.50
C SER A 99 -5.37 -14.19 16.77
N THR A 100 -6.65 -14.52 16.96
CA THR A 100 -7.42 -14.22 18.18
C THR A 100 -8.28 -15.39 18.60
N ASP A 101 -8.53 -15.54 19.90
CA ASP A 101 -9.56 -16.44 20.47
C ASP A 101 -10.98 -15.80 20.48
N GLY A 102 -11.10 -14.59 19.92
CA GLY A 102 -12.30 -13.76 19.96
C GLY A 102 -12.22 -12.59 20.94
N ARG A 103 -11.24 -12.58 21.86
CA ARG A 103 -11.00 -11.47 22.81
C ARG A 103 -9.53 -11.08 22.91
N TYR A 104 -8.64 -12.04 23.04
CA TYR A 104 -7.20 -11.83 23.18
C TYR A 104 -6.50 -12.22 21.88
N CYS A 105 -5.34 -11.62 21.62
CA CYS A 105 -4.63 -11.77 20.36
C CYS A 105 -3.17 -12.20 20.56
N GLY A 106 -2.73 -13.14 19.73
CA GLY A 106 -1.31 -13.44 19.50
C GLY A 106 -0.90 -12.83 18.17
N TRP A 107 0.18 -12.05 18.12
CA TRP A 107 0.52 -11.24 16.93
C TRP A 107 1.71 -11.76 16.12
N SER A 108 2.76 -12.22 16.79
CA SER A 108 4.00 -12.66 16.16
C SER A 108 3.95 -14.15 15.81
N GLY A 109 4.54 -14.51 14.67
CA GLY A 109 4.75 -15.89 14.25
C GLY A 109 6.23 -16.14 14.00
N PRO A 110 6.65 -17.39 13.71
CA PRO A 110 8.06 -17.70 13.47
C PRO A 110 8.59 -16.99 12.20
N ASP A 111 9.77 -16.37 12.31
CA ASP A 111 10.46 -15.69 11.19
C ASP A 111 10.96 -16.68 10.13
N ASP A 112 11.45 -17.84 10.56
CA ASP A 112 11.99 -18.89 9.71
C ASP A 112 11.12 -20.14 9.79
N SER A 113 10.25 -20.31 8.81
CA SER A 113 9.55 -21.58 8.59
C SER A 113 9.77 -22.03 7.15
N SER A 114 10.14 -23.30 6.97
CA SER A 114 10.30 -23.92 5.63
C SER A 114 8.99 -23.95 4.83
N ASP A 115 7.89 -23.69 5.52
CA ASP A 115 6.54 -23.87 5.05
C ASP A 115 5.78 -22.56 5.23
N SER A 116 4.93 -22.26 4.25
CA SER A 116 4.03 -21.10 4.24
C SER A 116 3.22 -20.94 5.54
N ARG A 117 3.12 -19.71 6.05
CA ARG A 117 2.21 -19.33 7.13
C ARG A 117 0.77 -19.19 6.62
N CYS A 118 0.57 -18.86 5.34
CA CYS A 118 -0.74 -18.79 4.71
C CYS A 118 -1.48 -20.14 4.78
N ALA A 119 -0.77 -21.26 4.60
CA ALA A 119 -1.34 -22.61 4.66
C ALA A 119 -1.67 -23.10 6.09
N ALA A 120 -1.14 -22.45 7.13
CA ALA A 120 -1.33 -22.90 8.51
C ALA A 120 -2.82 -22.89 8.92
N THR A 121 -3.28 -23.95 9.57
CA THR A 121 -4.61 -24.02 10.20
C THR A 121 -4.48 -23.86 11.70
N SER A 122 -5.59 -23.51 12.35
CA SER A 122 -5.70 -23.42 13.81
C SER A 122 -6.90 -24.23 14.30
N ASP A 123 -7.10 -24.29 15.62
CA ASP A 123 -8.32 -24.86 16.18
C ASP A 123 -9.55 -24.01 15.84
N SER A 124 -10.74 -24.60 15.93
CA SER A 124 -12.01 -23.94 15.58
C SER A 124 -12.36 -22.73 16.45
N GLY A 125 -11.71 -22.58 17.62
CA GLY A 125 -11.84 -21.41 18.50
C GLY A 125 -10.92 -20.24 18.14
N THR A 126 -10.02 -20.42 17.17
CA THR A 126 -9.00 -19.44 16.80
C THR A 126 -9.31 -18.85 15.43
N TYR A 127 -9.29 -17.52 15.35
CA TYR A 127 -9.59 -16.74 14.16
C TYR A 127 -8.32 -16.04 13.69
N ARG A 128 -7.83 -16.37 12.51
CA ARG A 128 -6.60 -15.79 11.96
C ARG A 128 -6.86 -14.41 11.35
N PHE A 129 -5.87 -13.52 11.43
CA PHE A 129 -5.81 -12.29 10.63
C PHE A 129 -4.97 -12.57 9.39
N CYS A 130 -5.57 -12.43 8.22
CA CYS A 130 -4.98 -12.90 6.97
C CYS A 130 -4.65 -11.73 6.04
N PRO A 131 -3.40 -11.61 5.58
CA PRO A 131 -3.01 -10.63 4.58
C PRO A 131 -3.44 -11.13 3.20
N CYS A 132 -4.57 -10.66 2.70
CA CYS A 132 -5.02 -10.99 1.36
C CYS A 132 -4.49 -9.98 0.36
N ASN A 133 -4.18 -10.42 -0.87
CA ASN A 133 -3.91 -9.49 -1.95
C ASN A 133 -5.18 -8.65 -2.27
N SER A 134 -5.04 -7.57 -3.04
CA SER A 134 -6.19 -6.78 -3.46
C SER A 134 -7.16 -7.63 -4.29
N ASP A 135 -8.42 -7.19 -4.34
CA ASP A 135 -9.41 -7.74 -5.26
C ASP A 135 -8.85 -7.69 -6.68
N LYS A 136 -9.08 -8.76 -7.44
CA LYS A 136 -8.70 -8.81 -8.85
C LYS A 136 -9.57 -7.75 -9.54
N GLU A 137 -8.96 -6.65 -10.02
CA GLU A 137 -9.66 -5.70 -10.89
C GLU A 137 -10.31 -6.51 -12.02
N LEU A 138 -11.65 -6.54 -12.06
CA LEU A 138 -12.45 -7.27 -13.03
C LEU A 138 -12.66 -6.43 -14.29
#